data_AF-A0A3A1UJK1-F1
#
_entry.id   AF-A0A3A1UJK1-F1
#
_cell.length_a   1.000
_cell.length_b   1.000
_cell.length_c   1.000
_cell.angle_alpha   90.00
_cell.angle_beta   90.00
_cell.angle_gamma   90.00
#
_symmetry.space_group_name_H-M   'P 1'
#
loop_
_entity.id
_entity.type
_entity.pdbx_description
1 polymer ?
#
loop_
_entity_poly.entity_id
_entity_poly.type
_entity_poly.pdbx_seq_one_letter_code
_entity_poly.pdbx_strand_id
1 'polypeptide(L)'
;MRKLVIILFLSLIPSIATMILLIKFFPFTGLARVITIPITLFVNVIFLAFTLFITQKIKSKVLKSLILAVVILITIFVATILHPQEYLPSVITQLREMEF
;
A
#
# COMPACT_ATOMS: atom_id res chain seq x y z
N MET A 1 4.18 -5.74 22.33
CA MET A 1 3.59 -6.64 21.30
C MET A 1 2.19 -6.17 20.88
N ARG A 2 1.16 -6.24 21.76
CA ARG A 2 -0.24 -5.92 21.43
C ARG A 2 -0.46 -4.56 20.73
N LYS A 3 0.19 -3.50 21.22
CA LYS A 3 0.10 -2.15 20.63
C LYS A 3 0.65 -2.08 19.19
N LEU A 4 1.75 -2.80 18.90
CA LEU A 4 2.35 -2.80 17.56
C LEU A 4 1.46 -3.51 16.55
N VAL A 5 0.81 -4.59 16.96
CA VAL A 5 -0.17 -5.31 16.13
C VAL A 5 -1.35 -4.40 15.78
N ILE A 6 -1.88 -3.65 16.75
CA ILE A 6 -2.96 -2.67 16.50
C ILE A 6 -2.49 -1.59 15.51
N ILE A 7 -1.30 -1.02 15.71
CA ILE A 7 -0.74 -0.02 14.79
C ILE A 7 -0.58 -0.61 13.39
N LEU A 8 -0.09 -1.83 13.26
CA LEU A 8 0.05 -2.52 11.97
C LEU A 8 -1.30 -2.61 11.24
N PHE A 9 -2.34 -3.11 11.90
CA PHE A 9 -3.67 -3.22 11.30
C PHE A 9 -4.26 -1.85 10.94
N LEU A 10 -4.09 -0.83 11.78
CA LEU A 10 -4.54 0.53 11.48
C LEU A 10 -3.78 1.12 10.28
N SER A 11 -2.48 0.88 10.19
CA SER A 11 -1.65 1.35 9.07
C SER A 11 -1.94 0.64 7.74
N LEU A 12 -2.60 -0.52 7.76
CA LEU A 12 -3.06 -1.20 6.54
C LEU A 12 -4.33 -0.57 5.95
N ILE A 13 -5.14 0.14 6.76
CA ILE A 13 -6.43 0.70 6.32
C ILE A 13 -6.29 1.56 5.04
N PRO A 14 -5.33 2.51 4.95
CA PRO A 14 -5.19 3.32 3.75
C PRO A 14 -4.84 2.48 2.51
N SER A 15 -3.96 1.47 2.66
CA SER A 15 -3.60 0.58 1.55
C SER A 15 -4.77 -0.28 1.08
N ILE A 16 -5.57 -0.82 2.02
CA ILE A 16 -6.79 -1.57 1.70
C ILE A 16 -7.82 -0.68 1.01
N ALA A 17 -8.02 0.54 1.51
CA ALA A 17 -8.90 1.53 0.89
C ALA A 17 -8.44 1.85 -0.54
N THR A 18 -7.14 2.05 -0.76
CA THR A 18 -6.58 2.23 -2.11
C THR A 18 -6.85 1.04 -3.00
N MET A 19 -6.64 -0.20 -2.54
CA MET A 19 -6.94 -1.40 -3.33
C MET A 19 -8.43 -1.47 -3.72
N ILE A 20 -9.35 -1.15 -2.81
CA ILE A 20 -10.79 -1.08 -3.12
C ILE A 20 -11.08 -0.02 -4.18
N LEU A 21 -10.48 1.17 -4.06
CA LEU A 21 -10.63 2.25 -5.04
C LEU A 21 -10.08 1.83 -6.41
N LEU A 22 -8.92 1.19 -6.45
CA LEU A 22 -8.29 0.71 -7.68
C LEU A 22 -9.14 -0.36 -8.38
N ILE A 23 -9.73 -1.29 -7.62
CA ILE A 23 -10.65 -2.29 -8.17
C ILE A 23 -11.89 -1.62 -8.78
N LYS A 24 -12.41 -0.56 -8.14
CA LYS A 24 -13.61 0.15 -8.58
C LYS A 24 -13.36 1.02 -9.81
N PHE A 25 -12.26 1.77 -9.83
CA PHE A 25 -11.97 2.75 -10.88
C PHE A 25 -11.12 2.21 -12.02
N PHE A 26 -10.35 1.13 -11.78
CA PHE A 26 -9.50 0.49 -12.79
C PHE A 26 -9.84 -1.01 -12.91
N PRO A 27 -11.03 -1.36 -13.43
CA PRO A 27 -11.56 -2.73 -13.37
C PRO A 27 -10.92 -3.70 -14.38
N PHE A 28 -10.07 -3.24 -15.30
CA PHE A 28 -9.43 -4.02 -16.38
C PHE A 28 -8.27 -4.91 -15.90
N THR A 29 -8.53 -5.64 -14.81
CA THR A 29 -7.55 -6.42 -14.03
C THR A 29 -7.67 -7.92 -14.23
N GLY A 30 -8.75 -8.38 -14.87
CA GLY A 30 -9.01 -9.78 -15.24
C GLY A 30 -8.78 -10.80 -14.12
N LEU A 31 -8.07 -11.88 -14.45
CA LEU A 31 -7.69 -12.94 -13.50
C LEU A 31 -6.44 -12.56 -12.69
N ALA A 32 -5.60 -11.66 -13.20
CA ALA A 32 -4.39 -11.20 -12.53
C ALA A 32 -4.69 -10.62 -11.14
N ARG A 33 -5.88 -10.03 -10.91
CA ARG A 33 -6.30 -9.52 -9.59
C ARG A 33 -6.30 -10.58 -8.48
N VAL A 34 -6.58 -11.85 -8.83
CA VAL A 34 -6.67 -12.96 -7.85
C VAL A 34 -5.31 -13.23 -7.23
N ILE A 35 -4.23 -13.02 -7.99
CA ILE A 35 -2.85 -13.26 -7.55
C ILE A 35 -2.22 -11.96 -7.01
N THR A 36 -2.42 -10.85 -7.71
CA THR A 36 -1.77 -9.57 -7.38
C THR A 36 -2.29 -8.94 -6.09
N ILE A 37 -3.60 -8.98 -5.80
CA ILE A 37 -4.13 -8.38 -4.57
C ILE A 37 -3.53 -9.05 -3.31
N PRO A 38 -3.51 -10.39 -3.19
CA PRO A 38 -2.83 -11.06 -2.08
C PRO A 38 -1.34 -10.72 -1.99
N ILE A 39 -0.64 -10.68 -3.13
CA ILE A 39 0.79 -10.34 -3.17
C ILE A 39 1.04 -8.91 -2.69
N THR A 40 0.27 -7.94 -3.18
CA THR A 40 0.37 -6.53 -2.77
C THR A 40 0.12 -6.39 -1.27
N LEU A 41 -0.92 -7.04 -0.75
CA LEU A 41 -1.21 -7.03 0.69
C LEU A 41 -0.06 -7.65 1.49
N PHE A 42 0.49 -8.79 1.05
CA PHE A 42 1.62 -9.44 1.68
C PHE A 42 2.87 -8.55 1.71
N VAL A 43 3.21 -7.92 0.57
CA VAL A 43 4.33 -6.98 0.47
C VAL A 43 4.14 -5.79 1.42
N ASN A 44 2.95 -5.20 1.46
CA ASN A 44 2.66 -4.05 2.33
C ASN A 44 2.71 -4.42 3.83
N VAL A 45 2.26 -5.63 4.19
CA VAL A 45 2.39 -6.16 5.56
C VAL A 45 3.87 -6.31 5.93
N ILE A 46 4.71 -6.87 5.04
CA ILE A 46 6.15 -7.00 5.28
C ILE A 46 6.80 -5.62 5.49
N PHE A 47 6.52 -4.66 4.61
CA PHE A 47 7.06 -3.31 4.73
C PHE A 47 6.69 -2.67 6.07
N LEU A 48 5.41 -2.67 6.42
CA LEU A 48 4.95 -2.09 7.68
C LEU A 48 5.51 -2.82 8.90
N ALA A 49 5.53 -4.15 8.90
CA ALA A 49 6.07 -4.94 10.01
C ALA A 49 7.57 -4.66 10.20
N PHE A 50 8.34 -4.62 9.11
CA PHE A 50 9.77 -4.32 9.13
C PHE A 50 10.04 -2.89 9.62
N THR A 51 9.29 -1.90 9.13
CA THR A 51 9.39 -0.53 9.61
C THR A 51 9.04 -0.42 11.09
N LEU A 52 7.97 -1.07 11.54
CA LEU A 52 7.59 -1.08 12.95
C LEU A 52 8.65 -1.76 13.81
N PHE A 53 9.35 -2.78 13.30
CA PHE A 53 10.45 -3.43 13.99
C PHE A 53 11.67 -2.51 14.14
N ILE A 54 12.10 -1.85 13.07
CA ILE A 54 13.27 -0.94 13.10
C ILE A 54 12.99 0.29 13.97
N THR A 55 11.79 0.88 13.84
CA THR A 55 11.41 2.10 14.56
C THR A 55 11.24 1.89 16.06
N GLN A 56 11.29 0.65 16.58
CA GLN A 56 11.31 0.39 18.03
C GLN A 56 12.52 1.05 18.70
N LYS A 57 13.68 1.03 18.04
CA LYS A 57 14.95 1.55 18.58
C LYS A 57 15.05 3.08 18.59
N ILE A 58 14.17 3.78 17.86
CA ILE A 58 14.14 5.24 17.81
C ILE A 58 13.53 5.78 19.11
N LYS A 59 14.06 6.86 19.69
CA LYS A 59 13.47 7.50 20.90
C LYS A 59 12.44 8.58 20.56
N SER A 60 12.70 9.35 19.50
CA SER A 60 11.82 10.45 19.07
C SER A 60 10.48 9.95 18.56
N LYS A 61 9.39 10.34 19.24
CA LYS A 61 8.01 10.03 18.84
C LYS A 61 7.63 10.70 17.51
N VAL A 62 8.12 11.93 17.29
CA VAL A 62 7.88 12.68 16.06
C VAL A 62 8.50 11.94 14.87
N LEU A 63 9.77 11.54 14.99
CA LEU A 63 10.47 10.82 13.93
C LEU A 63 9.80 9.47 13.61
N LYS A 64 9.36 8.71 14.63
CA LYS A 64 8.59 7.47 14.40
C LYS A 64 7.32 7.71 13.61
N SER A 65 6.59 8.76 13.95
CA SER A 65 5.31 9.10 13.31
C SER A 65 5.53 9.53 11.86
N LEU A 66 6.58 10.33 11.59
CA LEU A 66 6.97 10.71 10.24
C LEU A 66 7.38 9.50 9.39
N ILE A 67 8.22 8.61 9.92
CA ILE A 67 8.62 7.37 9.22
C ILE A 67 7.39 6.52 8.91
N LEU A 68 6.48 6.35 9.88
CA LEU A 68 5.26 5.58 9.66
C LEU A 68 4.36 6.21 8.58
N ALA A 69 4.20 7.53 8.58
CA ALA A 69 3.44 8.25 7.55
C ALA A 69 4.05 8.06 6.16
N VAL A 70 5.37 8.19 6.03
CA VAL A 70 6.08 7.95 4.76
C VAL A 70 5.89 6.51 4.29
N VAL A 71 5.98 5.52 5.18
CA VAL A 71 5.80 4.12 4.80
C VAL A 71 4.36 3.82 4.40
N ILE A 72 3.36 4.44 5.04
CA ILE A 72 1.97 4.34 4.59
C ILE A 72 1.83 4.86 3.15
N LEU A 73 2.43 6.02 2.82
CA LEU A 73 2.44 6.54 1.45
C LEU A 73 3.12 5.59 0.47
N ILE A 74 4.24 4.97 0.87
CA ILE A 74 4.93 3.95 0.06
C ILE A 74 4.00 2.75 -0.17
N THR A 75 3.26 2.25 0.83
CA THR A 75 2.34 1.12 0.64
C THR A 75 1.19 1.43 -0.30
N ILE A 76 0.70 2.68 -0.31
CA ILE A 76 -0.28 3.16 -1.28
C ILE A 76 0.33 3.15 -2.68
N PHE A 77 1.54 3.68 -2.82
CA PHE A 77 2.24 3.72 -4.10
C PHE A 77 2.53 2.32 -4.66
N VAL A 78 2.97 1.39 -3.79
CA VAL A 78 3.17 -0.03 -4.13
C VAL A 78 1.86 -0.66 -4.60
N ALA A 79 0.74 -0.38 -3.91
CA ALA A 79 -0.56 -0.88 -4.34
C ALA A 79 -0.96 -0.37 -5.73
N THR A 80 -0.68 0.90 -6.05
CA THR A 80 -0.95 1.48 -7.36
C THR A 80 -0.07 0.88 -8.46
N ILE A 81 1.23 0.68 -8.21
CA ILE A 81 2.16 0.09 -9.20
C ILE A 81 1.80 -1.35 -9.50
N LEU A 82 1.53 -2.14 -8.45
CA LEU A 82 1.31 -3.57 -8.56
C LEU A 82 -0.14 -3.92 -8.95
N HIS A 83 -1.02 -2.93 -9.07
CA HIS A 83 -2.39 -3.18 -9.54
C HIS A 83 -2.36 -3.56 -11.02
N PRO A 84 -2.83 -4.77 -11.37
CA PRO A 84 -2.68 -5.27 -12.73
C PRO A 84 -3.60 -4.51 -13.68
N GLN A 85 -3.14 -4.29 -14.90
CA GLN A 85 -3.97 -3.84 -16.01
C GLN A 85 -3.64 -4.77 -17.19
N GLU A 86 -4.53 -5.71 -17.50
CA GLU A 86 -4.25 -6.78 -18.48
C GLU A 86 -4.33 -6.26 -19.92
N TYR A 87 -5.26 -5.35 -20.18
CA TYR A 87 -5.57 -4.83 -21.52
C TYR A 87 -5.34 -3.33 -21.66
N LEU A 88 -4.94 -2.66 -20.58
CA LEU A 88 -4.72 -1.23 -20.53
C LEU A 88 -3.30 -0.92 -20.04
N PRO A 89 -2.80 0.31 -20.30
CA PRO A 89 -1.59 0.80 -19.65
C PRO A 89 -1.69 0.73 -18.13
N SER A 90 -0.54 0.79 -17.45
CA SER A 90 -0.50 0.81 -15.98
C SER A 90 -1.37 1.93 -15.40
N VAL A 91 -1.86 1.76 -14.16
CA VAL A 91 -2.65 2.79 -13.47
C VAL A 91 -1.93 4.14 -13.45
N ILE A 92 -0.60 4.13 -13.28
CA ILE A 92 0.21 5.36 -13.30
C ILE A 92 0.16 6.06 -14.66
N THR A 93 0.21 5.29 -15.74
CA THR A 93 0.12 5.82 -17.10
C THR A 93 -1.25 6.44 -17.35
N GLN A 94 -2.32 5.73 -16.97
CA GLN A 94 -3.69 6.23 -17.12
C GLN A 94 -3.93 7.50 -16.31
N LEU A 95 -3.43 7.56 -15.07
CA LEU A 95 -3.55 8.76 -14.23
C LEU A 95 -2.82 9.95 -14.85
N ARG A 96 -1.62 9.74 -15.43
CA ARG A 96 -0.88 10.79 -16.13
C ARG A 96 -1.67 11.32 -17.34
N GLU A 97 -2.31 10.43 -18.10
CA GLU A 97 -3.09 10.82 -19.27
C GLU A 97 -4.39 11.57 -18.93
N MET A 98 -4.91 11.44 -17.70
CA MET A 98 -6.10 12.18 -17.24
C MET A 98 -5.80 13.61 -16.78
N GLU A 99 -4.54 13.92 -16.45
CA GLU A 99 -4.11 15.25 -16.00
C GLU A 99 -3.79 16.21 -17.16
N PHE A 100 -3.79 15.72 -18.40
CA PHE A 100 -3.55 16.47 -19.64
C PHE A 100 -4.76 16.42 -20.58
#